data_AF-A0A3E0DIT9-F1
#
_entry.id   AF-A0A3E0DIT9-F1
#
_cell.length_a   1.000
_cell.length_b   1.000
_cell.length_c   1.000
_cell.angle_alpha   90.00
_cell.angle_beta   90.00
_cell.angle_gamma   90.00
#
_symmetry.space_group_name_H-M   'P 1'
#
loop_
_entity.id
_entity.type
_entity.pdbx_description
1 polymer ?
#
loop_
_entity_poly.entity_id
_entity_poly.type
_entity_poly.pdbx_seq_one_letter_code
_entity_poly.pdbx_strand_id
1 'polypeptide(L)'
;MEDFLEPKKDKTERAQQTFFRVTFMNNCNLLQIADNKANIVISINALVISSVVAIIGYGSISHQIDYQRTITLVPILILLTTCLASTILAVQAARPKVMGKRTGQNPELKTSMMFFGVSSNFTLTEYLLELDQILPSKKQVQEQMAISLYYQGKVLNRKYKLLSHAYTVFIIGLAIGVITFFIYLLVF
;
A
#
# COMPACT_ATOMS: atom_id res chain seq x y z
N MET A 1 24.51 45.84 -36.78
CA MET A 1 23.23 45.36 -36.23
C MET A 1 23.55 44.01 -35.61
N GLU A 2 24.00 44.04 -34.35
CA GLU A 2 24.32 42.83 -33.60
C GLU A 2 23.01 42.14 -33.26
N ASP A 3 22.79 40.99 -33.91
CA ASP A 3 21.69 40.10 -33.60
C ASP A 3 22.00 39.47 -32.23
N PHE A 4 21.44 40.07 -31.18
CA PHE A 4 21.44 39.50 -29.83
C PHE A 4 20.67 38.18 -29.88
N LEU A 5 21.39 37.09 -30.13
CA LEU A 5 20.91 35.73 -29.93
C LEU A 5 20.55 35.56 -28.45
N GLU A 6 19.29 35.82 -28.11
CA GLU A 6 18.73 35.42 -26.82
C GLU A 6 19.00 33.92 -26.63
N PRO A 7 19.60 33.50 -25.50
CA PRO A 7 19.82 32.08 -25.27
C PRO A 7 18.46 31.40 -25.24
N LYS A 8 18.28 30.34 -26.04
CA LYS A 8 17.14 29.38 -26.00
C LYS A 8 17.08 28.69 -24.62
N LYS A 9 16.84 29.47 -23.58
CA LYS A 9 16.65 29.04 -22.21
C LYS A 9 15.14 28.85 -22.03
N ASP A 10 14.77 27.93 -21.16
CA ASP A 10 13.46 27.88 -20.48
C ASP A 10 12.39 26.87 -20.98
N LYS A 11 12.46 26.26 -22.17
CA LYS A 11 11.50 25.17 -22.51
C LYS A 11 11.82 23.85 -21.79
N THR A 12 13.10 23.46 -21.77
CA THR A 12 13.54 22.20 -21.14
C THR A 12 13.44 22.25 -19.62
N GLU A 13 13.76 23.39 -19.01
CA GLU A 13 13.69 23.56 -17.55
C GLU A 13 12.24 23.48 -17.04
N ARG A 14 11.30 24.13 -17.73
CA ARG A 14 9.87 24.00 -17.44
C ARG A 14 9.38 22.56 -17.60
N ALA A 15 9.78 21.86 -18.67
CA ALA A 15 9.42 20.46 -18.87
C ALA A 15 9.92 19.55 -17.74
N GLN A 16 11.14 19.76 -17.25
CA GLN A 16 11.70 19.02 -16.11
C GLN A 16 10.91 19.30 -14.81
N GLN A 17 10.60 20.57 -14.52
CA GLN A 17 9.79 20.93 -13.35
C GLN A 17 8.39 20.31 -13.43
N THR A 18 7.75 20.36 -14.61
CA THR A 18 6.45 19.73 -14.84
C THR A 18 6.53 18.21 -14.64
N PHE A 19 7.57 17.54 -15.15
CA PHE A 19 7.77 16.11 -14.96
C PHE A 19 7.82 15.73 -13.47
N PHE A 20 8.65 16.40 -12.68
CA PHE A 20 8.75 16.12 -11.25
C PHE A 20 7.44 16.41 -10.52
N ARG A 21 6.78 17.53 -10.82
CA ARG A 21 5.50 17.90 -10.22
C ARG A 21 4.40 16.87 -10.52
N VAL A 22 4.23 16.52 -11.79
CA VAL A 22 3.20 15.56 -12.22
C VAL A 22 3.47 14.18 -11.64
N THR A 23 4.73 13.71 -11.68
CA THR A 23 5.08 12.39 -11.15
C THR A 23 4.89 12.31 -9.64
N PHE A 24 5.27 13.35 -8.90
CA PHE A 24 5.06 13.42 -7.44
C PHE A 24 3.57 13.38 -7.09
N MET A 25 2.76 14.23 -7.75
CA MET A 25 1.30 14.23 -7.56
C MET A 25 0.68 12.88 -7.92
N ASN A 26 1.10 12.26 -9.03
CA ASN A 26 0.64 10.94 -9.42
C ASN A 26 0.97 9.87 -8.38
N ASN A 27 2.20 9.86 -7.84
CA ASN A 27 2.60 8.92 -6.79
C ASN A 27 1.79 9.12 -5.50
N CYS A 28 1.55 10.37 -5.08
CA CYS A 28 0.67 10.66 -3.95
C CYS A 28 -0.76 10.16 -4.19
N ASN A 29 -1.31 10.38 -5.39
CA ASN A 29 -2.64 9.91 -5.75
C ASN A 29 -2.71 8.38 -5.77
N LEU A 30 -1.73 7.70 -6.36
CA LEU A 30 -1.66 6.24 -6.38
C LEU A 30 -1.53 5.66 -4.96
N LEU A 31 -0.79 6.34 -4.07
CA LEU A 31 -0.69 5.96 -2.67
C LEU A 31 -2.05 6.03 -1.97
N GLN A 32 -2.80 7.10 -2.17
CA GLN A 32 -4.16 7.25 -1.64
C GLN A 32 -5.12 6.21 -2.22
N ILE A 33 -5.01 5.90 -3.52
CA ILE A 33 -5.81 4.84 -4.16
C ILE A 33 -5.50 3.47 -3.53
N ALA A 34 -4.22 3.18 -3.27
CA ALA A 34 -3.83 1.93 -2.61
C ALA A 34 -4.42 1.82 -1.20
N ASP A 35 -4.38 2.91 -0.42
CA ASP A 35 -4.96 2.95 0.92
C ASP A 35 -6.49 2.79 0.89
N ASN A 36 -7.15 3.44 -0.06
CA ASN A 36 -8.60 3.27 -0.27
C ASN A 36 -8.95 1.82 -0.66
N LYS A 37 -8.18 1.20 -1.56
CA LYS A 37 -8.39 -0.21 -1.92
C LYS A 37 -8.18 -1.16 -0.74
N ALA A 38 -7.17 -0.91 0.10
CA ALA A 38 -6.96 -1.68 1.33
C ALA A 38 -8.17 -1.55 2.28
N ASN A 39 -8.70 -0.35 2.47
CA ASN A 39 -9.89 -0.12 3.28
C ASN A 39 -11.12 -0.85 2.71
N ILE A 40 -11.33 -0.85 1.39
CA ILE A 40 -12.40 -1.61 0.75
C ILE A 40 -12.29 -3.12 1.06
N VAL A 41 -11.09 -3.71 0.94
CA VAL A 41 -10.87 -5.14 1.24
C VAL A 41 -11.16 -5.44 2.71
N ILE A 42 -10.69 -4.58 3.61
CA ILE A 42 -10.96 -4.72 5.06
C ILE A 42 -12.47 -4.68 5.33
N SER A 43 -13.19 -3.72 4.75
CA SER A 43 -14.64 -3.58 4.93
C SER A 43 -15.41 -4.78 4.39
N ILE A 44 -15.08 -5.28 3.20
CA ILE A 44 -15.73 -6.46 2.61
C ILE A 44 -15.49 -7.69 3.49
N ASN A 45 -14.25 -7.94 3.92
CA ASN A 45 -13.95 -9.07 4.78
C ASN A 45 -14.66 -8.97 6.14
N ALA A 46 -14.75 -7.77 6.71
CA ALA A 46 -15.48 -7.53 7.96
C ALA A 46 -16.98 -7.82 7.81
N LEU A 47 -17.60 -7.44 6.68
CA LEU A 47 -18.98 -7.78 6.38
C LEU A 47 -19.18 -9.29 6.29
N VAL A 48 -18.32 -10.00 5.54
CA VAL A 48 -18.41 -11.47 5.40
C VAL A 48 -18.29 -12.15 6.76
N ILE A 49 -17.29 -11.78 7.56
CA ILE A 49 -17.09 -12.33 8.91
C ILE A 49 -18.33 -12.05 9.79
N SER A 50 -18.83 -10.82 9.78
CA SER A 50 -20.02 -10.44 10.57
C SER A 50 -21.25 -11.25 10.18
N SER A 51 -21.53 -11.41 8.87
CA SER A 51 -22.64 -12.23 8.38
C SER A 51 -22.51 -13.70 8.79
N VAL A 52 -21.31 -14.27 8.67
CA VAL A 52 -21.04 -15.66 9.08
C VAL A 52 -21.26 -15.84 10.58
N VAL A 53 -20.75 -14.93 11.41
CA VAL A 53 -20.94 -14.95 12.87
C VAL A 53 -22.42 -14.82 13.23
N ALA A 54 -23.18 -13.96 12.55
CA ALA A 54 -24.61 -13.80 12.78
C ALA A 54 -25.38 -15.10 12.47
N ILE A 55 -25.06 -15.79 11.37
CA ILE A 55 -25.69 -17.06 11.00
C ILE A 55 -25.39 -18.14 12.05
N ILE A 56 -24.13 -18.28 12.47
CA ILE A 56 -23.76 -19.26 13.51
C ILE A 56 -24.43 -18.92 14.85
N GLY A 57 -24.41 -17.64 15.23
CA GLY A 57 -25.00 -17.16 16.49
C GLY A 57 -26.50 -17.41 16.54
N TYR A 58 -27.24 -17.05 15.48
CA TYR A 58 -28.67 -17.32 15.38
C TYR A 58 -28.98 -18.82 15.35
N GLY A 59 -28.21 -19.60 14.59
CA GLY A 59 -28.37 -21.05 14.52
C GLY A 59 -28.12 -21.74 15.87
N SER A 60 -27.18 -21.23 16.67
CA SER A 60 -26.87 -21.79 17.99
C SER A 60 -27.95 -21.45 19.02
N ILE A 61 -28.57 -20.27 18.92
CA ILE A 61 -29.64 -19.83 19.83
C ILE A 61 -30.96 -20.53 19.50
N SER A 62 -31.22 -20.81 18.22
CA SER A 62 -32.44 -21.49 17.77
C SER A 62 -32.42 -23.02 17.93
N HIS A 63 -31.36 -23.61 18.50
CA HIS A 63 -31.12 -25.06 18.58
C HIS A 63 -31.17 -25.78 17.21
N GLN A 64 -31.05 -25.05 16.09
CA GLN A 64 -31.06 -25.59 14.73
C GLN A 64 -29.67 -26.01 14.25
N ILE A 65 -28.59 -25.56 14.92
CA ILE A 65 -27.25 -26.07 14.69
C ILE A 65 -27.10 -27.35 15.52
N ASP A 66 -27.31 -28.49 14.88
CA ASP A 66 -26.92 -29.76 15.46
C ASP A 66 -25.38 -29.86 15.45
N TYR A 67 -24.75 -29.55 16.59
CA TYR A 67 -23.30 -29.57 16.78
C TYR A 67 -22.66 -30.95 16.50
N GLN A 68 -23.47 -32.00 16.30
CA GLN A 68 -23.00 -33.35 16.03
C GLN A 68 -22.45 -33.56 14.61
N ARG A 69 -22.72 -32.68 13.62
CA ARG A 69 -22.07 -32.76 12.29
C ARG A 69 -20.96 -31.72 12.14
N THR A 70 -19.75 -32.11 12.54
CA THR A 70 -18.49 -31.36 12.29
C THR A 70 -18.33 -30.93 10.83
N ILE A 71 -18.92 -31.68 9.89
CA ILE A 71 -18.87 -31.42 8.44
C ILE A 71 -19.53 -30.08 8.03
N THR A 72 -20.56 -29.61 8.73
CA THR A 72 -21.25 -28.35 8.39
C THR A 72 -20.39 -27.12 8.69
N LEU A 73 -19.42 -27.25 9.61
CA LEU A 73 -18.52 -26.16 10.01
C LEU A 73 -17.34 -25.97 9.05
N VAL A 74 -17.04 -26.94 8.21
CA VAL A 74 -15.89 -26.92 7.29
C VAL A 74 -15.90 -25.73 6.32
N PRO A 75 -16.96 -25.49 5.51
CA PRO A 75 -16.98 -24.35 4.59
C PRO A 75 -16.90 -23.00 5.31
N ILE A 76 -17.49 -22.92 6.51
CA ILE A 76 -17.48 -21.72 7.35
C ILE A 76 -16.06 -21.42 7.86
N LEU A 77 -15.37 -22.42 8.38
CA LEU A 77 -14.00 -22.27 8.86
C LEU A 77 -13.03 -21.87 7.73
N ILE A 78 -13.20 -22.45 6.54
CA ILE A 78 -12.41 -22.06 5.36
C ILE A 78 -12.65 -20.59 5.01
N LEU A 79 -13.92 -20.13 4.98
CA LEU A 79 -14.22 -18.72 4.70
C LEU A 79 -13.66 -17.78 5.76
N LEU A 80 -13.81 -18.11 7.06
CA LEU A 80 -13.31 -17.26 8.14
C LEU A 80 -11.78 -17.16 8.13
N THR A 81 -11.08 -18.28 7.97
CA THR A 81 -9.61 -18.30 7.96
C THR A 81 -9.04 -17.53 6.78
N THR A 82 -9.63 -17.68 5.59
CA THR A 82 -9.20 -16.98 4.38
C THR A 82 -9.54 -15.48 4.41
N CYS A 83 -10.71 -15.09 4.92
CA CYS A 83 -11.06 -13.69 5.17
C CYS A 83 -10.11 -13.04 6.19
N LEU A 84 -9.77 -13.75 7.27
CA LEU A 84 -8.82 -13.26 8.26
C LEU A 84 -7.43 -13.06 7.65
N ALA A 85 -6.94 -14.05 6.89
CA ALA A 85 -5.65 -13.96 6.20
C ALA A 85 -5.61 -12.78 5.21
N SER A 86 -6.67 -12.59 4.43
CA SER A 86 -6.80 -11.45 3.52
C SER A 86 -6.82 -10.10 4.26
N THR A 87 -7.57 -9.99 5.35
CA THR A 87 -7.63 -8.77 6.16
C THR A 87 -6.27 -8.43 6.76
N ILE A 88 -5.52 -9.41 7.26
CA ILE A 88 -4.16 -9.21 7.78
C ILE A 88 -3.26 -8.60 6.70
N LEU A 89 -3.33 -9.10 5.47
CA LEU A 89 -2.55 -8.56 4.34
C LEU A 89 -2.98 -7.14 3.97
N ALA A 90 -4.28 -6.86 3.95
CA ALA A 90 -4.82 -5.54 3.66
C ALA A 90 -4.43 -4.50 4.74
N VAL A 91 -4.52 -4.87 6.02
CA VAL A 91 -4.07 -4.04 7.15
C VAL A 91 -2.57 -3.78 7.06
N GLN A 92 -1.76 -4.77 6.66
CA GLN A 92 -0.32 -4.55 6.43
C GLN A 92 -0.05 -3.56 5.29
N ALA A 93 -0.89 -3.52 4.26
CA ALA A 93 -0.78 -2.55 3.16
C ALA A 93 -1.17 -1.13 3.61
N ALA A 94 -2.21 -1.00 4.45
CA ALA A 94 -2.66 0.27 5.01
C ALA A 94 -1.74 0.81 6.13
N ARG A 95 -0.99 -0.07 6.79
CA ARG A 95 -0.11 0.31 7.91
C ARG A 95 0.92 1.37 7.45
N PRO A 96 1.03 2.52 8.14
CA PRO A 96 2.05 3.51 7.84
C PRO A 96 3.43 2.91 8.12
N LYS A 97 4.21 2.71 7.05
CA LYS A 97 5.58 2.20 7.17
C LYS A 97 6.55 3.29 6.76
N VAL A 98 7.23 3.84 7.76
CA VAL A 98 8.35 4.76 7.55
C VAL A 98 9.53 3.95 7.03
N MET A 99 9.69 3.89 5.70
CA MET A 99 10.97 3.49 5.12
C MET A 99 11.91 4.66 5.32
N GLY A 100 12.99 4.50 6.06
CA GLY A 100 13.63 5.69 6.61
C GLY A 100 14.78 5.48 7.55
N LYS A 101 15.00 4.25 8.05
CA LYS A 101 16.22 4.00 8.80
C LYS A 101 17.40 4.28 7.88
N ARG A 102 18.18 5.28 8.27
CA ARG A 102 19.59 5.44 7.92
C ARG A 102 20.27 4.19 8.48
N THR A 103 20.10 3.05 7.80
CA THR A 103 20.80 1.84 8.17
C THR A 103 22.25 2.18 7.89
N GLY A 104 23.02 2.46 8.95
CA GLY A 104 24.46 2.74 8.90
C GLY A 104 25.30 1.55 8.42
N GLN A 105 24.76 0.73 7.52
CA GLN A 105 25.39 -0.45 6.94
C GLN A 105 25.73 -0.25 5.46
N ASN A 106 25.34 0.84 4.81
CA ASN A 106 25.80 1.09 3.45
C ASN A 106 25.90 2.59 3.08
N PRO A 107 27.09 3.20 3.11
CA PRO A 107 27.31 4.60 2.71
C PRO A 107 27.02 4.87 1.22
N GLU A 108 26.85 3.84 0.39
CA GLU A 108 26.58 3.96 -1.05
C GLU A 108 25.10 4.18 -1.41
N LEU A 109 24.17 3.96 -0.48
CA LEU A 109 22.74 4.16 -0.75
C LEU A 109 22.42 5.66 -0.74
N LYS A 110 22.33 6.24 -1.94
CA LYS A 110 21.84 7.62 -2.12
C LYS A 110 20.43 7.75 -1.52
N THR A 111 20.29 8.63 -0.54
CA THR A 111 19.01 8.97 0.11
C THR A 111 18.65 10.42 -0.16
N SER A 112 17.34 10.72 -0.18
CA SER A 112 16.86 12.08 -0.36
C SER A 112 16.25 12.64 0.91
N MET A 113 16.59 13.88 1.27
CA MET A 113 15.93 14.60 2.37
C MET A 113 14.48 14.94 2.08
N MET A 114 14.11 15.07 0.81
CA MET A 114 12.70 15.27 0.43
C MET A 114 11.82 14.04 0.73
N PHE A 115 12.42 12.90 1.12
CA PHE A 115 11.66 11.73 1.50
C PHE A 115 11.44 11.70 3.02
N PHE A 116 10.17 11.77 3.43
CA PHE A 116 9.76 11.90 4.83
C PHE A 116 10.46 10.94 5.79
N GLY A 117 10.62 9.67 5.41
CA GLY A 117 11.22 8.71 6.33
C GLY A 117 12.71 8.90 6.55
N VAL A 118 13.41 9.60 5.65
CA VAL A 118 14.82 9.98 5.83
C VAL A 118 14.89 11.29 6.63
N SER A 119 14.13 12.31 6.26
CA SER A 119 14.13 13.61 6.97
C SER A 119 13.65 13.54 8.41
N SER A 120 12.77 12.58 8.74
CA SER A 120 12.32 12.39 10.13
C SER A 120 13.42 12.00 11.11
N ASN A 121 14.62 11.63 10.63
CA ASN A 121 15.77 11.31 11.49
C ASN A 121 16.78 12.45 11.63
N PHE A 122 16.54 13.61 11.00
CA PHE A 122 17.41 14.77 11.12
C PHE A 122 16.98 15.64 12.29
N THR A 123 17.96 16.22 13.00
CA THR A 123 17.70 17.40 13.84
C THR A 123 17.47 18.63 12.96
N LEU A 124 16.83 19.67 13.51
CA LEU A 124 16.59 20.92 12.77
C LEU A 124 17.90 21.52 12.22
N THR A 125 18.96 21.52 13.02
CA THR A 125 20.26 22.08 12.63
C THR A 125 20.90 21.29 11.49
N GLU A 126 20.88 19.95 11.56
CA GLU A 126 21.40 19.10 10.47
C GLU A 126 20.58 19.27 9.19
N TYR A 127 19.26 19.41 9.32
CA TYR A 127 18.37 19.62 8.18
C TYR A 127 18.65 20.94 7.45
N LEU A 128 18.80 22.04 8.20
CA LEU A 128 19.12 23.35 7.63
C LEU A 128 20.50 23.36 6.94
N LEU A 129 21.50 22.77 7.58
CA LEU A 129 22.87 22.70 7.04
C LEU A 129 22.93 21.96 5.69
N GLU A 130 22.19 20.85 5.57
CA GLU A 130 22.11 20.12 4.31
C GLU A 130 21.30 20.85 3.22
N LEU A 131 20.23 21.57 3.60
CA LEU A 131 19.50 22.40 2.65
C LEU A 131 20.38 23.51 2.06
N ASP A 132 21.22 24.15 2.87
CA ASP A 132 22.15 25.18 2.42
C ASP A 132 23.18 24.63 1.41
N GLN A 133 23.52 23.34 1.49
CA GLN A 133 24.43 22.69 0.53
C GLN A 133 23.72 22.33 -0.78
N ILE A 134 22.47 21.87 -0.71
CA ILE A 134 21.74 21.31 -1.85
C ILE A 134 21.05 22.39 -2.70
N LEU A 135 20.39 23.35 -2.06
CA LEU A 135 19.57 24.37 -2.73
C LEU A 135 20.32 25.24 -3.76
N PRO A 136 21.61 25.59 -3.58
CA PRO A 136 22.35 26.38 -4.56
C PRO A 136 22.53 25.66 -5.91
N SER A 137 22.47 24.32 -5.94
CA SER A 137 22.72 23.53 -7.15
C SER A 137 21.44 22.93 -7.72
N LYS A 138 20.99 23.47 -8.87
CA LYS A 138 19.83 22.92 -9.61
C LYS A 138 19.97 21.41 -9.87
N LYS A 139 21.18 20.95 -10.20
CA LYS A 139 21.47 19.54 -10.46
C LYS A 139 21.27 18.68 -9.21
N GLN A 140 21.73 19.15 -8.05
CA GLN A 140 21.57 18.41 -6.79
C GLN A 140 20.11 18.38 -6.36
N VAL A 141 19.37 19.49 -6.49
CA VAL A 141 17.93 19.51 -6.23
C VAL A 141 17.19 18.48 -7.08
N GLN A 142 17.47 18.44 -8.39
CA GLN A 142 16.85 17.45 -9.29
C GLN A 142 17.23 16.01 -8.92
N GLU A 143 18.48 15.76 -8.53
CA GLU A 143 18.91 14.45 -8.05
C GLU A 143 18.16 14.01 -6.78
N GLN A 144 18.00 14.92 -5.81
CA GLN A 144 17.22 14.66 -4.59
C GLN A 144 15.74 14.38 -4.91
N MET A 145 15.12 15.15 -5.81
CA MET A 145 13.75 14.89 -6.27
C MET A 145 13.62 13.51 -6.92
N ALA A 146 14.56 13.13 -7.79
CA ALA A 146 14.56 11.83 -8.45
C ALA A 146 14.69 10.67 -7.45
N ILE A 147 15.61 10.79 -6.48
CA ILE A 147 15.78 9.80 -5.41
C ILE A 147 14.50 9.69 -4.57
N SER A 148 13.86 10.81 -4.21
CA SER A 148 12.60 10.79 -3.48
C SER A 148 11.49 10.07 -4.26
N LEU A 149 11.33 10.37 -5.55
CA LEU A 149 10.36 9.70 -6.42
C LEU A 149 10.62 8.18 -6.52
N TYR A 150 11.89 7.77 -6.61
CA TYR A 150 12.27 6.35 -6.63
C TYR A 150 11.81 5.63 -5.35
N TYR A 151 12.08 6.19 -4.17
CA TYR A 151 11.67 5.57 -2.91
C TYR A 151 10.14 5.58 -2.73
N GLN A 152 9.46 6.64 -3.15
CA GLN A 152 7.99 6.69 -3.18
C GLN A 152 7.41 5.57 -4.07
N GLY A 153 7.98 5.38 -5.27
CA GLY A 153 7.61 4.27 -6.16
C GLY A 153 7.84 2.89 -5.54
N LYS A 154 8.93 2.71 -4.78
CA LYS A 154 9.21 1.45 -4.06
C LYS A 154 8.20 1.18 -2.94
N VAL A 155 7.80 2.21 -2.19
CA VAL A 155 6.73 2.11 -1.18
C VAL A 155 5.41 1.72 -1.85
N LEU A 156 5.09 2.38 -2.96
CA LEU A 156 3.88 2.11 -3.73
C LEU A 156 3.82 0.66 -4.21
N ASN A 157 4.88 0.17 -4.88
CA ASN A 157 4.97 -1.21 -5.36
C ASN A 157 4.76 -2.22 -4.22
N ARG A 158 5.33 -1.97 -3.04
CA ARG A 158 5.15 -2.84 -1.88
C ARG A 158 3.67 -2.89 -1.43
N LYS A 159 3.00 -1.74 -1.34
CA LYS A 159 1.57 -1.69 -0.97
C LYS A 159 0.72 -2.43 -2.00
N TYR A 160 0.96 -2.22 -3.29
CA TYR A 160 0.23 -2.90 -4.36
C TYR A 160 0.45 -4.42 -4.34
N LYS A 161 1.67 -4.90 -4.05
CA LYS A 161 1.92 -6.35 -3.91
C LYS A 161 1.17 -6.96 -2.73
N LEU A 162 1.23 -6.34 -1.55
CA LEU A 162 0.49 -6.81 -0.37
C LEU A 162 -1.02 -6.86 -0.64
N LEU A 163 -1.53 -5.80 -1.27
CA LEU A 163 -2.93 -5.70 -1.65
C LEU A 163 -3.32 -6.77 -2.68
N SER A 164 -2.47 -7.00 -3.70
CA SER A 164 -2.67 -8.07 -4.67
C SER A 164 -2.78 -9.43 -3.99
N HIS A 165 -1.88 -9.75 -3.05
CA HIS A 165 -1.96 -10.99 -2.28
C HIS A 165 -3.24 -11.06 -1.43
N ALA A 166 -3.67 -9.96 -0.80
CA ALA A 166 -4.92 -9.91 -0.04
C ALA A 166 -6.14 -10.27 -0.92
N TYR A 167 -6.21 -9.73 -2.14
CA TYR A 167 -7.26 -10.06 -3.10
C TYR A 167 -7.19 -11.52 -3.54
N THR A 168 -6.01 -12.03 -3.89
CA THR A 168 -5.85 -13.42 -4.31
C THR A 168 -6.31 -14.39 -3.22
N VAL A 169 -5.88 -14.18 -1.97
CA VAL A 169 -6.28 -15.03 -0.83
C VAL A 169 -7.79 -14.96 -0.60
N PHE A 170 -8.39 -13.77 -0.68
CA PHE A 170 -9.83 -13.61 -0.52
C PHE A 170 -10.61 -14.34 -1.61
N ILE A 171 -10.26 -14.13 -2.88
CA ILE A 171 -10.97 -14.72 -4.02
C ILE A 171 -10.85 -16.25 -4.01
N ILE A 172 -9.66 -16.80 -3.75
CA ILE A 172 -9.46 -18.25 -3.65
C ILE A 172 -10.25 -18.81 -2.47
N GLY A 173 -10.19 -18.15 -1.31
CA GLY A 173 -10.90 -18.58 -0.12
C GLY A 173 -12.42 -18.58 -0.30
N LEU A 174 -12.94 -17.53 -0.94
CA LEU A 174 -14.36 -17.42 -1.29
C LEU A 174 -14.76 -18.53 -2.26
N ALA A 175 -13.99 -18.76 -3.33
CA ALA A 175 -14.28 -19.81 -4.30
C ALA A 175 -14.29 -21.20 -3.65
N ILE A 176 -13.26 -21.55 -2.88
CA ILE A 176 -13.18 -22.85 -2.18
C ILE A 176 -14.32 -22.99 -1.16
N GLY A 177 -14.60 -21.93 -0.39
CA GLY A 177 -15.69 -21.92 0.59
C GLY A 177 -17.05 -22.17 -0.06
N VAL A 178 -17.35 -21.47 -1.16
CA VAL A 178 -18.59 -21.63 -1.93
C VAL A 178 -18.69 -23.03 -2.54
N ILE A 179 -17.63 -23.54 -3.18
CA ILE A 179 -17.62 -24.89 -3.75
C ILE A 179 -17.84 -25.95 -2.66
N THR A 180 -17.17 -25.82 -1.52
CA THR A 180 -17.33 -26.73 -0.39
C THR A 180 -18.76 -26.71 0.15
N PHE A 181 -19.38 -25.53 0.21
CA PHE A 181 -20.78 -25.39 0.60
C PHE A 181 -21.75 -26.06 -0.39
N PHE A 182 -21.53 -25.90 -1.70
CA PHE A 182 -22.33 -26.59 -2.72
C PHE A 182 -22.20 -28.11 -2.66
N ILE A 183 -20.97 -28.63 -2.49
CA ILE A 183 -20.74 -30.07 -2.33
C ILE A 183 -21.49 -30.58 -1.10
N TYR A 184 -21.43 -29.86 0.02
CA TYR A 184 -22.17 -30.23 1.21
C TYR A 184 -23.68 -30.34 0.94
N LEU A 185 -24.27 -29.35 0.26
CA LEU A 185 -25.71 -29.33 -0.08
C LEU A 185 -26.10 -30.46 -1.06
N LEU A 186 -25.22 -30.84 -1.98
CA LEU A 186 -25.52 -31.92 -2.93
C LEU A 186 -25.38 -33.33 -2.32
N VAL A 187 -24.50 -33.49 -1.32
CA VAL A 187 -24.21 -34.79 -0.70
C VAL A 187 -25.12 -35.08 0.48
N PHE A 188 -25.65 -34.05 1.16
CA PHE A 188 -26.47 -34.16 2.37
C PHE A 188 -27.79 -33.41 2.24
#